data_AF-A0A3N5UW64-F1
#
_entry.id   AF-A0A3N5UW64-F1
#
_cell.length_a   1.000
_cell.length_b   1.000
_cell.length_c   1.000
_cell.angle_alpha   90.00
_cell.angle_beta   90.00
_cell.angle_gamma   90.00
#
_symmetry.space_group_name_H-M   'P 1'
#
loop_
_entity.id
_entity.type
_entity.pdbx_description
1 polymer ?
#
loop_
_entity_poly.entity_id
_entity_poly.type
_entity_poly.pdbx_seq_one_letter_code
_entity_poly.pdbx_strand_id
1 'polypeptide(L)' 'QLMTVEFLLLALALFGGITLREFAVILLVGLFSGTYSSIFIAAPILVLWEKREWKNWFRRGATA' A
#
# COMPACT_ATOMS: atom_id res chain seq x y z
N GLN A 1 11.06 -4.81 -3.90
CA GLN A 1 10.68 -4.02 -5.08
C GLN A 1 10.47 -2.54 -4.78
N LEU A 2 10.06 -2.17 -3.56
CA LEU A 2 9.82 -0.77 -3.18
C LEU A 2 11.12 0.07 -3.14
N MET A 3 12.17 -0.48 -2.53
CA MET A 3 13.49 0.18 -2.38
C MET A 3 14.14 0.58 -3.71
N THR A 4 13.94 -0.19 -4.78
CA THR A 4 14.50 0.11 -6.11
C THR A 4 13.80 1.28 -6.78
N VAL A 5 12.50 1.47 -6.53
CA VAL A 5 11.73 2.56 -7.12
C VAL A 5 12.04 3.89 -6.41
N GLU A 6 12.21 3.87 -5.08
CA GLU A 6 12.64 5.03 -4.31
C GLU A 6 14.03 5.52 -4.75
N PHE A 7 14.97 4.59 -4.94
CA PHE A 7 16.32 4.90 -5.42
C PHE A 7 16.31 5.45 -6.86
N LEU A 8 15.48 4.87 -7.73
CA LEU A 8 15.30 5.36 -9.10
C LEU A 8 14.71 6.78 -9.13
N LEU A 9 13.67 7.06 -8.32
CA LEU A 9 13.04 8.37 -8.25
C LEU A 9 13.98 9.43 -7.66
N LEU A 10 14.82 9.07 -6.67
CA LEU A 10 15.89 9.94 -6.16
C LEU A 10 16.92 10.28 -7.22
N ALA A 11 17.38 9.27 -7.98
CA ALA A 11 18.31 9.50 -9.08
C ALA A 11 17.67 10.38 -10.18
N LEU A 12 16.41 10.15 -10.51
CA LEU A 12 15.67 10.95 -11.50
C LEU A 12 15.41 12.38 -11.01
N ALA A 13 15.18 12.59 -9.71
CA ALA A 13 15.00 13.92 -9.14
C ALA A 13 16.32 14.74 -9.08
N LEU A 14 17.47 14.06 -9.01
CA LEU A 14 18.80 14.69 -8.99
C LEU A 14 19.40 14.89 -10.39
N PHE A 15 19.19 13.94 -11.30
CA PHE A 15 19.80 13.92 -12.64
C PHE A 15 18.81 14.16 -13.79
N GLY A 16 17.50 14.23 -13.51
CA GLY A 16 16.46 14.51 -14.50
C GLY A 16 16.31 16.02 -14.81
N GLY A 17 15.88 16.32 -16.02
CA GLY A 17 15.55 17.70 -16.43
C GLY A 17 14.37 18.29 -15.66
N ILE A 18 14.16 19.60 -15.78
CA ILE A 18 13.16 20.38 -15.02
C ILE A 18 11.76 19.73 -14.98
N THR A 19 11.26 19.23 -16.11
CA THR A 19 9.95 18.58 -16.19
C THR A 19 9.91 17.20 -15.51
N LEU A 20 10.99 16.43 -15.63
CA LEU A 20 11.10 15.10 -15.02
C LEU A 20 11.31 15.18 -13.51
N ARG A 21 11.96 16.24 -13.03
CA ARG A 21 12.19 16.49 -11.61
C ARG A 21 10.88 16.77 -10.88
N GLU A 22 10.05 17.66 -11.40
CA GLU A 22 8.72 17.96 -10.82
C GLU A 22 7.84 16.70 -10.77
N PHE A 23 7.83 15.93 -11.86
CA PHE A 23 7.10 14.66 -11.91
C PHE A 23 7.63 13.63 -10.90
N ALA A 24 8.95 13.47 -10.82
CA ALA A 24 9.59 12.52 -9.89
C ALA A 24 9.30 12.87 -8.43
N VAL A 25 9.28 14.16 -8.06
CA VAL A 25 8.99 14.60 -6.68
C VAL A 25 7.55 14.26 -6.29
N ILE A 26 6.58 14.52 -7.17
CA ILE A 26 5.17 14.18 -6.92
C ILE A 26 5.00 12.66 -6.78
N LEU A 27 5.65 11.88 -7.65
CA LEU A 27 5.65 10.42 -7.57
C LEU A 27 6.33 9.90 -6.30
N LEU A 28 7.39 10.53 -5.83
CA LEU A 28 8.10 10.14 -4.61
C LEU A 28 7.19 10.30 -3.39
N VAL A 29 6.49 11.44 -3.28
CA VAL A 29 5.51 11.68 -2.21
C VAL A 29 4.32 10.71 -2.31
N GLY A 30 3.80 10.49 -3.52
CA GLY A 30 2.69 9.55 -3.76
C GLY A 30 3.07 8.10 -3.46
N LEU A 31 4.29 7.69 -3.83
CA LEU A 31 4.82 6.35 -3.57
C LEU A 31 5.04 6.15 -2.07
N PHE A 32 5.64 7.12 -1.37
CA PHE A 32 5.78 7.04 0.09
C PHE A 32 4.40 6.83 0.73
N SER A 33 3.43 7.70 0.45
CA SER A 33 2.08 7.60 1.01
C SER A 33 1.38 6.27 0.66
N GLY A 34 1.44 5.85 -0.60
CA GLY A 34 0.80 4.62 -1.08
C GLY A 34 1.46 3.33 -0.59
N THR A 35 2.78 3.34 -0.38
CA THR A 35 3.54 2.16 0.09
C THR A 35 3.25 1.88 1.55
N TYR A 36 3.26 2.91 2.40
CA TYR A 36 2.87 2.77 3.80
C TYR A 36 1.41 2.31 3.93
N SER A 37 0.50 2.84 3.09
CA SER A 37 -0.91 2.46 3.09
C SER A 37 -1.13 1.01 2.65
N SER A 38 -0.47 0.54 1.59
CA SER A 38 -0.64 -0.84 1.08
C SER A 38 -0.19 -1.91 2.08
N ILE A 39 0.93 -1.69 2.78
CA ILE A 39 1.45 -2.65 3.77
C ILE A 39 0.56 -2.70 5.01
N PHE A 40 0.07 -1.55 5.47
CA PHE A 40 -0.70 -1.46 6.72
C PHE A 40 -2.20 -1.65 6.58
N ILE A 41 -2.80 -1.49 5.38
CA ILE A 41 -4.24 -1.74 5.17
C ILE A 41 -4.48 -3.15 4.61
N ALA A 42 -3.63 -3.65 3.72
CA ALA A 42 -3.84 -4.98 3.14
C ALA A 42 -3.61 -6.10 4.16
N ALA A 43 -2.59 -5.99 5.02
CA ALA A 43 -2.28 -7.02 6.03
C ALA A 43 -3.42 -7.21 7.06
N PRO A 44 -3.97 -6.18 7.72
CA PRO A 44 -5.09 -6.36 8.64
C PRO A 44 -6.42 -6.67 7.94
N ILE A 45 -6.65 -6.21 6.71
CA ILE A 45 -7.85 -6.61 5.94
C ILE A 45 -7.80 -8.11 5.59
N LEU A 46 -6.63 -8.61 5.17
CA LEU A 46 -6.45 -10.03 4.86
C LEU A 46 -6.51 -10.87 6.13
N VAL A 47 -5.92 -10.40 7.24
CA VAL A 47 -6.04 -11.03 8.56
C VAL A 47 -7.48 -10.96 9.09
N LEU A 48 -8.26 -9.89 8.86
CA LEU A 48 -9.69 -9.85 9.19
C LEU A 48 -10.48 -10.87 8.37
N TRP A 49 -10.13 -11.01 7.10
CA TRP A 49 -10.76 -11.97 6.19
C TRP A 49 -10.43 -13.43 6.59
N GLU A 50 -9.19 -13.68 7.00
CA GLU A 50 -8.70 -14.99 7.44
C GLU A 50 -9.12 -15.33 8.88
N LYS A 51 -9.33 -14.33 9.76
CA LYS A 51 -9.82 -14.46 11.15
C LYS A 51 -11.36 -14.54 11.33
N ARG A 52 -12.13 -14.77 10.26
CA ARG A 52 -13.31 -15.67 10.31
C ARG A 52 -14.63 -15.15 10.95
N GLU A 53 -15.34 -14.22 10.31
CA GLU A 53 -16.72 -13.83 10.73
C GLU A 53 -17.85 -14.27 9.77
N TRP A 54 -17.60 -14.55 8.48
CA TRP A 54 -18.71 -14.90 7.55
C TRP A 54 -19.36 -16.26 7.89
N LYS A 55 -18.56 -17.27 8.24
CA LYS A 55 -19.05 -18.66 8.41
C LYS A 55 -19.69 -18.93 9.78
N ASN A 56 -19.38 -18.11 10.80
CA ASN A 56 -19.90 -18.30 12.16
C ASN A 56 -21.19 -17.51 12.42
N TRP A 57 -21.46 -16.44 11.65
CA TRP A 57 -22.68 -15.64 11.77
C TRP A 57 -23.94 -16.44 11.40
N PHE A 58 -23.89 -17.27 10.35
CA PHE A 58 -25.02 -18.14 9.96
C PHE A 58 -25.25 -19.35 10.89
N ARG A 59 -24.35 -19.65 11.84
CA ARG A 59 -24.42 -20.89 12.64
C ARG A 59 -24.75 -20.69 14.12
N ARG A 60 -24.81 -19.45 14.61
CA ARG A 60 -25.15 -19.13 16.03
C ARG A 60 -26.63 -18.87 16.28
N GLY A 61 -27.48 -18.89 15.25
CA GLY A 61 -28.93 -18.70 15.37
C GLY A 61 -29.79 -19.97 15.41
N ALA A 62 -29.21 -21.17 15.40
CA ALA A 62 -29.96 -22.43 15.18
C ALA A 62 -29.97 -23.42 16.36
N THR A 63 -29.52 -23.02 17.56
CA THR A 63 -29.68 -23.83 18.78
C THR A 63 -29.87 -22.92 19.99
N ALA A 64 -31.09 -22.38 20.11
CA ALA A 64 -31.71 -21.99 21.36
C ALA A 64 -33.09 -22.68 21.40
#